data_AF-A0A6G5A6G9-F1
#
_entry.id   AF-A0A6G5A6G9-F1
#
_cell.length_a   1.000
_cell.length_b   1.000
_cell.length_c   1.000
_cell.angle_alpha   90.00
_cell.angle_beta   90.00
_cell.angle_gamma   90.00
#
_symmetry.space_group_name_H-M   'P 1'
#
loop_
_entity.id
_entity.type
_entity.pdbx_description
1 polymer ?
#
loop_
_entity_poly.entity_id
_entity_poly.type
_entity_poly.pdbx_seq_one_letter_code
_entity_poly.pdbx_strand_id
1 'polypeptide(L)'
;YSDSRWALPLFFWIALGLLCCSRADGYAEASASAASSGSSVEPDVGHFQPMVALLCGHGRLSNQYLSENQRWVSDPDPKAVCTREKLSILEYCRKVYPKRDIRNIVESSRYYRLDGWCKAGQRCSNGEGSVHWVKPYRCLEGDFQSDALLVPEHCLFDHIHNQSVCQSFDEWNRTAAQSCRGRAMRLRSFAMLLPCGVDIFSGVEFVCCPPASSPSSDRDSQGKDTSSEDDYDDDYSDEDDDDDETTTTTTTTTTTEGPVEQYLSRYDSRHEHAAFRAAQHSLQESHRAQVTRVMREWSELEQHYQAMKARDPKGAEEFRRKMSARFQKTVQALEAEGSAERHRLAAMHRQRVLTTLNRRKKAALDCYHHALQEK
;
A
#
# COMPACT_ATOMS: atom_id res chain seq x y z
N TYR A 1 -11.00 4.79 -66.98
CA TYR A 1 -9.54 4.63 -67.06
C TYR A 1 -8.95 5.52 -65.99
N SER A 2 -8.25 4.92 -65.01
CA SER A 2 -7.31 5.43 -63.99
C SER A 2 -7.46 6.87 -63.44
N ASP A 3 -7.25 7.17 -62.16
CA ASP A 3 -6.38 6.48 -61.20
C ASP A 3 -6.69 6.85 -59.75
N SER A 4 -6.36 5.91 -58.87
CA SER A 4 -6.64 5.87 -57.44
C SER A 4 -5.39 6.22 -56.61
N ARG A 5 -5.48 7.22 -55.74
CA ARG A 5 -4.62 7.43 -54.56
C ARG A 5 -5.54 8.10 -53.53
N TRP A 6 -5.82 7.57 -52.34
CA TRP A 6 -4.92 7.22 -51.25
C TRP A 6 -5.59 6.16 -50.36
N ALA A 7 -4.91 5.04 -50.08
CA ALA A 7 -5.32 4.05 -49.09
C ALA A 7 -4.09 3.55 -48.31
N LEU A 8 -4.12 3.77 -46.99
CA LEU A 8 -3.41 3.07 -45.90
C LEU A 8 -1.87 3.24 -45.83
N PRO A 9 -1.20 3.07 -44.66
CA PRO A 9 -1.62 2.31 -43.47
C PRO A 9 -1.33 2.95 -42.09
N LEU A 10 -2.19 2.69 -41.10
CA LEU A 10 -1.96 2.97 -39.67
C LEU A 10 -2.10 1.70 -38.81
N PHE A 11 -1.81 0.53 -39.40
CA PHE A 11 -1.98 -0.81 -38.81
C PHE A 11 -0.64 -1.50 -38.51
N PHE A 12 0.35 -0.80 -37.95
CA PHE A 12 1.69 -1.39 -37.74
C PHE A 12 2.42 -1.00 -36.44
N TRP A 13 1.73 -0.95 -35.30
CA TRP A 13 2.40 -0.74 -33.99
C TRP A 13 1.84 -1.57 -32.81
N ILE A 14 1.29 -2.76 -33.05
CA ILE A 14 0.99 -3.73 -31.98
C ILE A 14 1.37 -5.14 -32.44
N ALA A 15 2.67 -5.38 -32.67
CA ALA A 15 3.25 -6.71 -32.84
C ALA A 15 4.78 -6.67 -32.80
N LEU A 16 5.38 -6.20 -31.69
CA LEU A 16 6.77 -6.52 -31.37
C LEU A 16 7.04 -6.27 -29.87
N GLY A 17 6.77 -7.27 -29.05
CA GLY A 17 6.94 -7.20 -27.61
C GLY A 17 6.89 -8.56 -26.93
N LEU A 18 7.43 -9.59 -27.58
CA LEU A 18 7.66 -10.92 -27.02
C LEU A 18 8.87 -11.54 -27.74
N LEU A 19 9.72 -12.22 -26.98
CA LEU A 19 11.02 -12.83 -27.31
C LEU A 19 12.25 -11.90 -27.32
N CYS A 20 12.83 -11.69 -26.14
CA CYS A 20 14.25 -11.98 -25.92
C CYS A 20 14.56 -12.13 -24.41
N CYS A 21 14.41 -13.33 -23.86
CA CYS A 21 15.05 -13.73 -22.61
C CYS A 21 15.54 -15.17 -22.76
N SER A 22 16.80 -15.33 -23.19
CA SER A 22 17.55 -16.58 -23.09
C SER A 22 19.04 -16.30 -22.90
N ARG A 23 19.61 -17.02 -21.91
CA ARG A 23 21.03 -17.28 -21.56
C ARG A 23 21.75 -16.33 -20.59
N ALA A 24 21.67 -16.69 -19.30
CA ALA A 24 22.67 -17.46 -18.54
C ALA A 24 24.14 -17.00 -18.43
N ASP A 25 24.59 -17.10 -17.17
CA ASP A 25 25.91 -17.33 -16.58
C ASP A 25 26.88 -16.15 -16.34
N GLY A 26 27.00 -15.81 -15.06
CA GLY A 26 28.02 -14.93 -14.47
C GLY A 26 28.18 -15.22 -12.97
N TYR A 27 29.04 -16.16 -12.66
CA TYR A 27 29.60 -16.55 -11.37
C TYR A 27 30.18 -15.34 -10.59
N ALA A 28 29.83 -15.21 -9.31
CA ALA A 28 30.61 -14.43 -8.34
C ALA A 28 30.47 -15.05 -6.95
N GLU A 29 31.61 -15.42 -6.37
CA GLU A 29 31.78 -16.02 -5.06
C GLU A 29 31.27 -15.08 -3.94
N ALA A 30 30.43 -15.60 -3.05
CA ALA A 30 30.11 -14.95 -1.78
C ALA A 30 30.77 -15.75 -0.65
N SER A 31 31.86 -15.19 -0.12
CA SER A 31 32.50 -15.67 1.10
C SER A 31 31.69 -15.24 2.32
N ALA A 32 31.27 -16.21 3.11
CA ALA A 32 30.64 -16.00 4.40
C ALA A 32 31.68 -15.59 5.45
N SER A 33 31.39 -14.57 6.24
CA SER A 33 31.89 -14.45 7.61
C SER A 33 30.82 -13.82 8.50
N ALA A 34 30.54 -14.52 9.60
CA ALA A 34 29.57 -14.17 10.62
C ALA A 34 30.18 -13.26 11.69
N ALA A 35 29.37 -12.38 12.30
CA ALA A 35 29.14 -12.29 13.75
C ALA A 35 28.53 -10.93 14.19
N SER A 36 27.36 -11.04 14.83
CA SER A 36 26.82 -10.26 15.97
C SER A 36 26.96 -8.72 16.03
N SER A 37 25.83 -8.03 16.08
CA SER A 37 25.36 -7.29 17.28
C SER A 37 24.01 -6.62 16.98
N GLY A 38 23.07 -6.77 17.91
CA GLY A 38 21.67 -6.41 17.74
C GLY A 38 21.41 -4.91 17.63
N SER A 39 20.66 -4.54 16.61
CA SER A 39 19.75 -3.41 16.64
C SER A 39 18.48 -3.88 15.94
N SER A 40 17.44 -4.13 16.74
CA SER A 40 16.15 -4.63 16.26
C SER A 40 15.41 -3.49 15.55
N VAL A 41 15.80 -3.24 14.31
CA VAL A 41 14.91 -2.72 13.29
C VAL A 41 14.08 -3.92 12.85
N GLU A 42 12.80 -3.94 13.20
CA GLU A 42 11.89 -4.91 12.57
C GLU A 42 11.94 -4.68 11.05
N PRO A 43 12.21 -5.72 10.25
CA PRO A 43 12.19 -5.59 8.80
C PRO A 43 10.73 -5.55 8.37
N ASP A 44 10.16 -4.34 8.33
CA ASP A 44 9.09 -4.08 7.39
C ASP A 44 9.65 -4.28 5.97
N VAL A 45 8.85 -4.86 5.09
CA VAL A 45 9.30 -5.50 3.86
C VAL A 45 10.03 -4.52 2.94
N GLY A 46 11.37 -4.59 2.92
CA GLY A 46 12.23 -4.30 1.76
C GLY A 46 12.43 -2.86 1.26
N HIS A 47 11.72 -1.86 1.77
CA HIS A 47 11.86 -0.48 1.29
C HIS A 47 12.60 0.40 2.33
N PHE A 48 13.76 0.93 1.94
CA PHE A 48 14.46 1.94 2.72
C PHE A 48 13.65 3.24 2.73
N GLN A 49 13.25 3.68 3.92
CA GLN A 49 12.56 4.94 4.12
C GLN A 49 13.50 5.99 4.72
N PRO A 50 13.78 7.10 4.01
CA PRO A 50 14.65 8.15 4.54
C PRO A 50 14.02 8.83 5.76
N MET A 51 14.78 8.93 6.85
CA MET A 51 14.31 9.49 8.12
C MET A 51 15.41 10.28 8.81
N VAL A 52 15.04 11.39 9.45
CA VAL A 52 15.92 12.21 10.27
C VAL A 52 15.41 12.26 11.70
N ALA A 53 16.31 12.29 12.66
CA ALA A 53 16.01 12.40 14.07
C ALA A 53 16.70 13.63 14.66
N LEU A 54 15.93 14.41 15.40
CA LEU A 54 16.38 15.62 16.06
C LEU A 54 16.04 15.54 17.55
N LEU A 55 16.95 15.99 18.41
CA LEU A 55 16.78 15.94 19.86
C LEU A 55 16.96 17.32 20.49
N CYS A 56 15.85 18.07 20.59
CA CYS A 56 15.84 19.42 21.13
C CYS A 56 15.80 19.39 22.66
N GLY A 57 16.36 20.43 23.31
CA GLY A 57 16.34 20.56 24.77
C GLY A 57 17.37 19.71 25.53
N HIS A 58 18.24 18.98 24.82
CA HIS A 58 19.26 18.10 25.40
C HIS A 58 20.69 18.63 25.14
N GLY A 59 20.82 19.96 25.03
CA GLY A 59 22.07 20.61 24.65
C GLY A 59 22.30 20.59 23.13
N ARG A 60 23.55 20.88 22.73
CA ARG A 60 23.95 20.91 21.31
C ARG A 60 24.36 19.51 20.86
N LEU A 61 23.38 18.67 20.57
CA LEU A 61 23.61 17.34 20.00
C LEU A 61 23.50 17.40 18.47
N SER A 62 24.32 16.61 17.78
CA SER A 62 24.22 16.40 16.33
C SER A 62 22.90 15.67 16.01
N ASN A 63 22.22 16.13 14.96
CA ASN A 63 21.10 15.41 14.37
C ASN A 63 21.59 14.07 13.81
N GLN A 64 20.68 13.10 13.73
CA GLN A 64 20.95 11.81 13.12
C GLN A 64 20.07 11.59 11.89
N TYR A 65 20.53 10.76 10.97
CA TYR A 65 19.76 10.32 9.81
C TYR A 65 19.91 8.82 9.58
N LEU A 66 18.89 8.20 9.00
CA LEU A 66 18.92 6.78 8.67
C LEU A 66 19.72 6.58 7.36
N SER A 67 20.84 5.87 7.43
CA SER A 67 21.60 5.48 6.24
C SER A 67 20.91 4.37 5.45
N GLU A 68 21.25 4.23 4.16
CA GLU A 68 20.70 3.18 3.28
C GLU A 68 20.91 1.76 3.83
N ASN A 69 21.94 1.58 4.67
CA ASN A 69 22.24 0.33 5.37
C ASN A 69 21.34 0.10 6.61
N GLN A 70 20.25 0.86 6.74
CA GLN A 70 19.31 0.85 7.87
C GLN A 70 19.97 1.11 9.23
N ARG A 71 21.04 1.91 9.26
CA ARG A 71 21.71 2.33 10.50
C ARG A 71 21.58 3.82 10.72
N TRP A 72 21.31 4.22 11.94
CA TRP A 72 21.32 5.63 12.36
C TRP A 72 22.74 6.15 12.42
N VAL A 73 22.97 7.31 11.81
CA VAL A 73 24.28 7.94 11.72
C VAL A 73 24.17 9.39 12.17
N SER A 74 25.06 9.80 13.08
CA SER A 74 25.19 11.18 13.52
C SER A 74 25.82 12.05 12.44
N ASP A 75 25.23 13.23 12.21
CA ASP A 75 25.73 14.19 11.23
C ASP A 75 27.06 14.80 11.69
N PRO A 76 28.11 14.72 10.85
CA PRO A 76 29.42 15.29 11.19
C PRO A 76 29.44 16.83 11.15
N ASP A 77 28.45 17.48 10.54
CA ASP A 77 28.39 18.94 10.45
C ASP A 77 28.04 19.56 11.82
N PRO A 78 28.91 20.42 12.39
CA PRO A 78 28.66 21.08 13.67
C PRO A 78 27.44 22.01 13.68
N LYS A 79 26.91 22.38 12.50
CA LYS A 79 25.69 23.16 12.34
C LYS A 79 24.42 22.31 12.30
N ALA A 80 24.53 21.00 12.09
CA ALA A 80 23.41 20.07 12.07
C ALA A 80 22.93 19.75 13.49
N VAL A 81 22.39 20.77 14.18
CA VAL A 81 21.82 20.65 15.53
C VAL A 81 20.29 20.72 15.47
N CYS A 82 19.64 20.37 16.58
CA CYS A 82 18.18 20.33 16.61
C CYS A 82 17.54 21.69 16.29
N THR A 83 16.50 21.66 15.47
CA THR A 83 15.60 22.77 15.18
C THR A 83 14.15 22.33 15.35
N ARG A 84 13.26 23.26 15.69
CA ARG A 84 11.81 23.04 15.75
C ARG A 84 11.07 23.57 14.52
N GLU A 85 11.78 24.29 13.65
CA GLU A 85 11.21 24.89 12.45
C GLU A 85 11.06 23.85 11.34
N LYS A 86 9.83 23.60 10.88
CA LYS A 86 9.51 22.53 9.93
C LYS A 86 10.21 22.68 8.59
N LEU A 87 10.37 23.91 8.10
CA LEU A 87 11.12 24.21 6.88
C LEU A 87 12.59 23.83 7.01
N SER A 88 13.23 24.15 8.13
CA SER A 88 14.63 23.77 8.38
C SER A 88 14.81 22.26 8.50
N ILE A 89 13.82 21.53 9.04
CA ILE A 89 13.84 20.06 9.07
C ILE A 89 13.73 19.49 7.65
N LEU A 90 12.88 20.06 6.79
CA LEU A 90 12.77 19.66 5.38
C LEU A 90 14.07 19.94 4.61
N GLU A 91 14.69 21.09 4.82
CA GLU A 91 16.01 21.40 4.26
C GLU A 91 17.08 20.43 4.76
N TYR A 92 17.02 20.06 6.03
CA TYR A 92 17.91 19.06 6.60
C TYR A 92 17.75 17.69 5.93
N CYS A 93 16.52 17.21 5.72
CA CYS A 93 16.25 15.99 4.94
C CYS A 93 16.89 16.06 3.55
N ARG A 94 16.72 17.17 2.81
CA ARG A 94 17.31 17.36 1.47
C ARG A 94 18.84 17.36 1.50
N LYS A 95 19.44 17.92 2.55
CA LYS A 95 20.89 17.94 2.75
C LYS A 95 21.45 16.52 2.94
N VAL A 96 20.85 15.71 3.81
CA VAL A 96 21.37 14.36 4.12
C VAL A 96 20.97 13.31 3.07
N TYR A 97 19.92 13.58 2.27
CA TYR A 97 19.46 12.73 1.17
C TYR A 97 19.48 13.48 -0.18
N PRO A 98 20.65 13.93 -0.68
CA PRO A 98 20.73 14.78 -1.87
C PRO A 98 20.34 14.10 -3.18
N LYS A 99 20.29 12.75 -3.20
CA LYS A 99 19.93 11.95 -4.38
C LYS A 99 18.43 11.62 -4.45
N ARG A 100 17.62 12.11 -3.50
CA ARG A 100 16.20 11.80 -3.39
C ARG A 100 15.36 13.05 -3.60
N ASP A 101 14.21 12.92 -4.25
CA ASP A 101 13.28 14.04 -4.46
C ASP A 101 12.44 14.28 -3.20
N ILE A 102 13.06 14.80 -2.14
CA ILE A 102 12.37 15.06 -0.87
C ILE A 102 11.52 16.34 -0.98
N ARG A 103 10.20 16.16 -0.92
CA ARG A 103 9.23 17.27 -1.08
C ARG A 103 8.60 17.72 0.23
N ASN A 104 8.44 16.83 1.20
CA ASN A 104 7.81 17.15 2.47
C ASN A 104 8.38 16.28 3.62
N ILE A 105 7.92 16.52 4.84
CA ILE A 105 8.26 15.73 6.02
C ILE A 105 6.98 15.36 6.78
N VAL A 106 7.04 14.29 7.56
CA VAL A 106 6.00 13.93 8.51
C VAL A 106 6.61 13.32 9.77
N GLU A 107 6.16 13.75 10.94
CA GLU A 107 6.59 13.15 12.20
C GLU A 107 6.08 11.70 12.33
N SER A 108 6.90 10.80 12.89
CA SER A 108 6.50 9.43 13.13
C SER A 108 5.45 9.32 14.24
N SER A 109 4.47 8.44 14.05
CA SER A 109 3.48 8.10 15.08
C SER A 109 4.08 7.34 16.27
N ARG A 110 5.25 6.71 16.08
CA ARG A 110 5.90 5.86 17.08
C ARG A 110 7.20 6.47 17.57
N TYR A 111 7.55 6.15 18.81
CA TYR A 111 8.87 6.45 19.35
C TYR A 111 9.88 5.39 18.92
N TYR A 112 11.07 5.84 18.59
CA TYR A 112 12.23 5.04 18.26
C TYR A 112 13.28 5.24 19.34
N ARG A 113 13.88 4.14 19.79
CA ARG A 113 15.02 4.16 20.72
C ARG A 113 16.30 4.30 19.91
N LEU A 114 16.86 5.50 19.88
CA LEU A 114 18.08 5.80 19.13
C LEU A 114 19.26 5.97 20.09
N ASP A 115 20.37 5.33 19.76
CA ASP A 115 21.65 5.42 20.45
C ASP A 115 22.62 6.37 19.71
N GLY A 116 23.82 6.54 20.25
CA GLY A 116 24.89 7.28 19.56
C GLY A 116 24.67 8.80 19.43
N TRP A 117 23.88 9.41 20.32
CA TRP A 117 23.72 10.87 20.33
C TRP A 117 24.99 11.56 20.84
N CYS A 118 25.60 12.38 19.99
CA CYS A 118 26.87 13.04 20.28
C CYS A 118 26.77 14.55 20.26
N LYS A 119 27.70 15.20 20.96
CA LYS A 119 27.82 16.66 20.95
C LYS A 119 28.24 17.14 19.57
N ALA A 120 27.60 18.21 19.10
CA ALA A 120 27.85 18.81 17.81
C ALA A 120 29.32 19.23 17.67
N GLY A 121 29.96 18.81 16.57
CA GLY A 121 31.38 19.08 16.30
C GLY A 121 32.37 18.08 16.91
N GLN A 122 31.90 17.07 17.66
CA GLN A 122 32.72 15.92 18.07
C GLN A 122 32.34 14.69 17.24
N ARG A 123 33.35 13.89 16.86
CA ARG A 123 33.09 12.56 16.28
C ARG A 123 32.71 11.58 17.38
N CYS A 124 31.61 10.86 17.18
CA CYS A 124 31.23 9.73 18.01
C CYS A 124 32.24 8.60 17.82
N SER A 125 32.90 8.15 18.88
CA SER A 125 33.59 6.85 18.88
C SER A 125 32.54 5.73 18.96
N ASN A 126 32.84 4.53 18.46
CA ASN A 126 31.94 3.39 18.58
C ASN A 126 31.60 3.12 20.06
N GLY A 127 30.33 3.24 20.42
CA GLY A 127 29.83 3.03 21.80
C GLY A 127 29.76 4.30 22.67
N GLU A 128 30.10 5.47 22.12
CA GLU A 128 30.10 6.74 22.84
C GLU A 128 28.89 7.60 22.39
N GLY A 129 27.94 7.84 23.29
CA GLY A 129 26.75 8.66 23.02
C GLY A 129 25.58 8.32 23.96
N SER A 130 24.70 9.29 24.19
CA SER A 130 23.49 9.03 24.99
C SER A 130 22.45 8.28 24.17
N VAL A 131 21.50 7.64 24.86
CA VAL A 131 20.37 6.91 24.24
C VAL A 131 19.08 7.64 24.59
N HIS A 132 18.25 7.89 23.58
CA HIS A 132 16.99 8.62 23.76
C HIS A 132 15.86 8.00 22.94
N TRP A 133 14.65 8.09 23.51
CA TRP A 133 13.42 7.84 22.77
C TRP A 133 13.00 9.11 22.07
N VAL A 134 12.89 9.06 20.75
CA VAL A 134 12.53 10.20 19.92
C VAL A 134 11.50 9.80 18.88
N LYS A 135 10.76 10.76 18.34
CA LYS A 135 9.96 10.57 17.13
C LYS A 135 10.74 11.13 15.94
N PRO A 136 11.27 10.28 15.05
CA PRO A 136 11.91 10.77 13.84
C PRO A 136 10.91 11.41 12.89
N TYR A 137 11.41 12.27 12.01
CA TYR A 137 10.70 12.75 10.84
C TYR A 137 11.02 11.83 9.65
N ARG A 138 9.98 11.37 8.97
CA ARG A 138 10.10 10.74 7.66
C ARG A 138 10.26 11.81 6.61
N CYS A 139 11.25 11.67 5.75
CA CYS A 139 11.46 12.53 4.60
C CYS A 139 10.62 11.96 3.43
N LEU A 140 9.58 12.66 3.01
CA LEU A 140 8.65 12.17 1.99
C LEU A 140 9.21 12.43 0.58
N GLU A 141 9.39 11.35 -0.17
CA GLU A 141 9.96 11.35 -1.52
C GLU A 141 8.87 11.38 -2.60
N GLY A 142 9.03 12.27 -3.58
CA GLY A 142 8.14 12.37 -4.74
C GLY A 142 6.74 12.92 -4.43
N ASP A 143 5.77 12.49 -5.25
CA ASP A 143 4.37 12.83 -5.04
C ASP A 143 3.82 12.16 -3.78
N PHE A 144 2.97 12.89 -3.06
CA PHE A 144 2.45 12.41 -1.79
C PHE A 144 1.58 11.15 -1.96
N GLN A 145 1.89 10.12 -1.17
CA GLN A 145 1.09 8.92 -1.02
C GLN A 145 0.83 8.70 0.48
N SER A 146 -0.41 8.39 0.85
CA SER A 146 -0.74 8.11 2.24
C SER A 146 -0.26 6.71 2.65
N ASP A 147 -0.08 6.50 3.95
CA ASP A 147 0.39 5.21 4.45
C ASP A 147 -0.73 4.17 4.42
N ALA A 148 -0.43 2.97 3.94
CA ALA A 148 -1.37 1.86 4.00
C ALA A 148 -1.57 1.41 5.47
N LEU A 149 -2.73 1.72 6.04
CA LEU A 149 -3.08 1.28 7.39
C LEU A 149 -3.62 -0.16 7.38
N LEU A 150 -3.08 -1.00 8.26
CA LEU A 150 -3.63 -2.33 8.51
C LEU A 150 -4.88 -2.22 9.38
N VAL A 151 -5.93 -2.96 9.01
CA VAL A 151 -7.22 -2.96 9.72
C VAL A 151 -7.43 -4.35 10.32
N PRO A 152 -7.08 -4.59 11.60
CA PRO A 152 -7.30 -5.88 12.25
C PRO A 152 -8.79 -6.23 12.33
N GLU A 153 -9.08 -7.50 12.62
CA GLU A 153 -10.46 -7.95 12.84
C GLU A 153 -11.14 -7.15 13.95
N HIS A 154 -12.44 -6.91 13.77
CA HIS A 154 -13.29 -6.09 14.64
C HIS A 154 -12.91 -4.61 14.74
N CYS A 155 -11.89 -4.16 14.00
CA CYS A 155 -11.58 -2.75 13.87
C CYS A 155 -12.27 -2.13 12.64
N LEU A 156 -12.51 -0.82 12.70
CA LEU A 156 -13.10 -0.04 11.62
C LEU A 156 -12.08 0.94 11.07
N PHE A 157 -11.98 1.00 9.75
CA PHE A 157 -11.25 2.04 9.02
C PHE A 157 -12.17 3.22 8.71
N ASP A 158 -11.66 4.43 8.87
CA ASP A 158 -12.37 5.66 8.54
C ASP A 158 -11.40 6.77 8.14
N HIS A 159 -11.91 7.85 7.56
CA HIS A 159 -11.10 9.01 7.21
C HIS A 159 -11.89 10.32 7.34
N ILE A 160 -11.17 11.40 7.59
CA ILE A 160 -11.68 12.77 7.63
C ILE A 160 -10.83 13.59 6.68
N HIS A 161 -11.45 14.26 5.71
CA HIS A 161 -10.78 15.16 4.78
C HIS A 161 -11.59 16.43 4.58
N ASN A 162 -10.92 17.57 4.67
CA ASN A 162 -11.51 18.88 4.38
C ASN A 162 -10.44 19.80 3.79
N GLN A 163 -10.59 20.16 2.52
CA GLN A 163 -9.63 21.01 1.78
C GLN A 163 -9.44 22.41 2.36
N SER A 164 -10.42 22.92 3.12
CA SER A 164 -10.34 24.23 3.77
C SER A 164 -9.61 24.20 5.12
N VAL A 165 -9.33 23.02 5.65
CA VAL A 165 -8.68 22.82 6.94
C VAL A 165 -7.27 22.31 6.70
N CYS A 166 -6.29 22.93 7.34
CA CYS A 166 -4.90 22.50 7.30
C CYS A 166 -4.38 22.41 8.73
N GLN A 167 -4.08 21.19 9.18
CA GLN A 167 -3.72 20.90 10.57
C GLN A 167 -2.42 20.10 10.66
N SER A 168 -1.77 20.20 11.81
CA SER A 168 -0.56 19.47 12.15
C SER A 168 -0.83 18.00 12.45
N PHE A 169 0.23 17.18 12.42
CA PHE A 169 0.19 15.76 12.78
C PHE A 169 -0.50 15.48 14.11
N ASP A 170 -0.16 16.24 15.16
CA ASP A 170 -0.72 16.07 16.51
C ASP A 170 -2.20 16.45 16.59
N GLU A 171 -2.64 17.46 15.84
CA GLU A 171 -4.04 17.85 15.77
C GLU A 171 -4.88 16.77 15.09
N TRP A 172 -4.40 16.24 13.96
CA TRP A 172 -5.06 15.14 13.27
C TRP A 172 -5.10 13.85 14.11
N ASN A 173 -4.04 13.55 14.87
CA ASN A 173 -4.04 12.46 15.84
C ASN A 173 -5.16 12.62 16.88
N ARG A 174 -5.32 13.83 17.45
CA ARG A 174 -6.40 14.11 18.40
C ARG A 174 -7.77 13.99 17.76
N THR A 175 -7.94 14.51 16.55
CA THR A 175 -9.19 14.42 15.77
C THR A 175 -9.58 12.97 15.50
N ALA A 176 -8.65 12.14 15.01
CA ALA A 176 -8.86 10.70 14.80
C ALA A 176 -9.20 9.99 16.12
N ALA A 177 -8.48 10.30 17.21
CA ALA A 177 -8.74 9.72 18.51
C ALA A 177 -10.12 10.09 19.05
N GLN A 178 -10.56 11.34 18.85
CA GLN A 178 -11.90 11.79 19.25
C GLN A 178 -12.99 11.11 18.42
N SER A 179 -12.78 10.94 17.11
CA SER A 179 -13.71 10.21 16.24
C SER A 179 -13.92 8.77 16.71
N CYS A 180 -12.85 8.05 17.05
CA CYS A 180 -12.97 6.70 17.61
C CYS A 180 -13.70 6.67 18.96
N ARG A 181 -13.42 7.62 19.86
CA ARG A 181 -14.08 7.71 21.17
C ARG A 181 -15.59 7.93 21.04
N GLY A 182 -16.03 8.69 20.04
CA GLY A 182 -17.46 8.89 19.74
C GLY A 182 -18.22 7.59 19.42
N ARG A 183 -17.50 6.53 19.06
CA ARG A 183 -18.04 5.19 18.78
C ARG A 183 -17.69 4.16 19.85
N ALA A 184 -17.32 4.61 21.06
CA ALA A 184 -16.86 3.75 22.15
C ALA A 184 -15.64 2.85 21.79
N MET A 185 -14.82 3.31 20.83
CA MET A 185 -13.62 2.62 20.35
C MET A 185 -12.36 3.44 20.67
N ARG A 186 -11.19 2.82 20.50
CA ARG A 186 -9.88 3.44 20.69
C ARG A 186 -9.11 3.52 19.38
N LEU A 187 -8.44 4.65 19.16
CA LEU A 187 -7.54 4.82 18.02
C LEU A 187 -6.40 3.80 18.10
N ARG A 188 -6.21 3.05 17.02
CA ARG A 188 -5.14 2.05 16.88
C ARG A 188 -3.96 2.59 16.07
N SER A 189 -4.25 3.15 14.90
CA SER A 189 -3.28 3.72 13.97
C SER A 189 -3.94 4.80 13.13
N PHE A 190 -3.13 5.73 12.60
CA PHE A 190 -3.58 6.79 11.72
C PHE A 190 -2.46 7.21 10.77
N ALA A 191 -2.83 7.84 9.66
CA ALA A 191 -1.94 8.39 8.64
C ALA A 191 -2.50 9.71 8.11
N MET A 192 -1.61 10.57 7.63
CA MET A 192 -1.99 11.88 7.09
C MET A 192 -2.53 11.76 5.67
N LEU A 193 -3.48 12.62 5.31
CA LEU A 193 -4.00 12.76 3.95
C LEU A 193 -3.66 14.12 3.37
N LEU A 194 -3.20 14.11 2.11
CA LEU A 194 -3.01 15.27 1.23
C LEU A 194 -2.34 16.49 1.90
N PRO A 195 -1.04 16.73 1.66
CA PRO A 195 -0.35 17.87 2.23
C PRO A 195 -0.92 19.19 1.69
N CYS A 196 -1.12 20.14 2.59
CA CYS A 196 -1.49 21.53 2.28
C CYS A 196 -0.36 22.51 2.61
N GLY A 197 0.74 22.00 3.18
CA GLY A 197 1.98 22.73 3.46
C GLY A 197 3.04 21.79 4.03
N VAL A 198 4.12 22.36 4.58
CA VAL A 198 5.20 21.57 5.17
C VAL A 198 4.79 21.06 6.55
N ASP A 199 4.76 19.73 6.71
CA ASP A 199 4.29 19.03 7.93
C ASP A 199 2.85 19.38 8.38
N ILE A 200 2.02 19.83 7.44
CA ILE A 200 0.59 20.13 7.67
C ILE A 200 -0.27 19.56 6.54
N PHE A 201 -1.43 19.02 6.93
CA PHE A 201 -2.23 18.12 6.10
C PHE A 201 -3.71 18.50 6.15
N SER A 202 -4.44 18.14 5.10
CA SER A 202 -5.86 18.48 4.94
C SER A 202 -6.81 17.35 5.33
N GLY A 203 -6.27 16.25 5.85
CA GLY A 203 -7.06 15.16 6.39
C GLY A 203 -6.23 14.12 7.11
N VAL A 204 -6.94 13.11 7.61
CA VAL A 204 -6.40 11.96 8.34
C VAL A 204 -7.22 10.73 8.01
N GLU A 205 -6.56 9.60 7.81
CA GLU A 205 -7.18 8.27 7.79
C GLU A 205 -6.75 7.50 9.04
N PHE A 206 -7.65 6.67 9.59
CA PHE A 206 -7.42 6.05 10.88
C PHE A 206 -8.21 4.76 11.08
N VAL A 207 -7.71 3.95 12.04
CA VAL A 207 -8.32 2.68 12.43
C VAL A 207 -8.77 2.75 13.88
N CYS A 208 -10.05 2.54 14.12
CA CYS A 208 -10.66 2.44 15.44
C CYS A 208 -10.85 0.97 15.80
N CYS A 209 -10.38 0.55 16.97
CA CYS A 209 -10.59 -0.81 17.46
C CYS A 209 -11.39 -0.80 18.77
N PRO A 210 -12.18 -1.85 19.06
CA PRO A 210 -12.77 -2.05 20.37
C PRO A 210 -11.72 -1.92 21.47
N PRO A 211 -12.08 -1.34 22.63
CA PRO A 211 -11.20 -1.38 23.79
C PRO A 211 -10.95 -2.84 24.15
N ALA A 212 -9.70 -3.19 24.46
CA ALA A 212 -9.38 -4.56 24.88
C ALA A 212 -10.27 -4.92 26.08
N SER A 213 -11.17 -5.89 25.91
CA SER A 213 -11.86 -6.52 27.03
C SER A 213 -10.79 -7.14 27.94
N SER A 214 -10.88 -6.90 29.25
CA SER A 214 -10.16 -7.70 30.23
C SER A 214 -10.35 -9.18 29.89
N PRO A 215 -9.32 -10.04 29.99
CA PRO A 215 -9.46 -11.45 29.65
C PRO A 215 -10.39 -12.10 30.68
N SER A 216 -11.66 -12.25 30.34
CA SER A 216 -12.54 -13.18 31.03
C SER A 216 -12.10 -14.58 30.64
N SER A 217 -11.64 -15.29 31.67
CA SER A 217 -11.40 -16.71 31.70
C SER A 217 -12.62 -17.47 31.20
N ASP A 218 -12.56 -17.99 29.97
CA ASP A 218 -13.35 -19.15 29.58
C ASP A 218 -12.40 -20.27 29.18
N ARG A 219 -12.14 -21.10 30.20
CA ARG A 219 -11.81 -22.50 30.05
C ARG A 219 -13.01 -23.16 29.38
N ASP A 220 -12.82 -23.84 28.26
CA ASP A 220 -12.85 -25.30 28.21
C ASP A 220 -12.99 -25.76 26.75
N SER A 221 -12.08 -26.64 26.34
CA SER A 221 -12.27 -27.74 25.38
C SER A 221 -10.91 -28.37 25.13
N GLN A 222 -10.58 -29.31 26.02
CA GLN A 222 -9.57 -30.35 25.77
C GLN A 222 -9.87 -31.07 24.46
N GLY A 223 -8.83 -31.31 23.66
CA GLY A 223 -8.96 -31.99 22.38
C GLY A 223 -7.62 -32.43 21.78
N LYS A 224 -6.86 -33.22 22.55
CA LYS A 224 -6.00 -34.33 22.11
C LYS A 224 -4.93 -34.04 21.05
N ASP A 225 -3.68 -34.01 21.52
CA ASP A 225 -2.48 -34.28 20.73
C ASP A 225 -2.60 -35.59 19.95
N THR A 226 -2.40 -35.50 18.64
CA THR A 226 -1.79 -36.57 17.85
C THR A 226 -0.83 -35.92 16.87
N SER A 227 0.47 -36.09 17.16
CA SER A 227 1.56 -35.97 16.22
C SER A 227 1.35 -36.95 15.06
N SER A 228 1.45 -36.45 13.84
CA SER A 228 1.78 -37.25 12.66
C SER A 228 2.30 -36.28 11.59
N GLU A 229 3.62 -36.29 11.46
CA GLU A 229 4.33 -35.99 10.20
C GLU A 229 3.90 -36.99 9.11
N ASP A 230 4.33 -36.71 7.88
CA ASP A 230 4.13 -37.41 6.59
C ASP A 230 3.11 -36.67 5.69
N ASP A 231 3.20 -36.61 4.37
CA ASP A 231 4.26 -36.61 3.35
C ASP A 231 3.54 -36.13 2.04
N TYR A 232 4.24 -35.95 0.91
CA TYR A 232 3.79 -35.55 -0.46
C TYR A 232 2.34 -35.99 -0.87
N ASP A 233 1.57 -35.39 -1.79
CA ASP A 233 1.78 -34.78 -3.10
C ASP A 233 0.36 -34.36 -3.58
N ASP A 234 0.19 -33.29 -4.39
CA ASP A 234 -0.83 -33.33 -5.46
C ASP A 234 -0.58 -32.22 -6.49
N ASP A 235 -0.25 -32.71 -7.67
CA ASP A 235 -0.18 -32.04 -8.96
C ASP A 235 -1.60 -31.79 -9.48
N TYR A 236 -1.96 -30.55 -9.83
CA TYR A 236 -2.97 -30.33 -10.86
C TYR A 236 -2.59 -29.14 -11.73
N SER A 237 -2.26 -29.53 -12.96
CA SER A 237 -2.09 -28.76 -14.19
C SER A 237 -3.33 -27.96 -14.63
N ASP A 238 -3.04 -26.90 -15.40
CA ASP A 238 -3.94 -26.06 -16.21
C ASP A 238 -5.04 -26.82 -16.95
N GLU A 239 -6.24 -26.22 -17.03
CA GLU A 239 -7.06 -26.25 -18.24
C GLU A 239 -7.71 -24.86 -18.44
N ASP A 240 -7.29 -24.19 -19.51
CA ASP A 240 -8.09 -23.21 -20.24
C ASP A 240 -9.33 -23.92 -20.80
N ASP A 241 -10.52 -23.35 -20.63
CA ASP A 241 -11.60 -23.55 -21.60
C ASP A 241 -12.53 -22.33 -21.61
N ASP A 242 -12.60 -21.70 -22.78
CA ASP A 242 -13.68 -20.83 -23.22
C ASP A 242 -14.94 -21.70 -23.42
N ASP A 243 -16.06 -21.37 -22.79
CA ASP A 243 -17.33 -21.41 -23.52
C ASP A 243 -18.41 -20.51 -22.92
N ASP A 244 -19.14 -19.92 -23.85
CA ASP A 244 -20.23 -18.96 -23.73
C ASP A 244 -21.52 -19.65 -23.23
N GLU A 245 -22.10 -19.17 -22.12
CA GLU A 245 -23.55 -19.23 -21.98
C GLU A 245 -24.13 -17.95 -21.35
N THR A 246 -24.97 -17.33 -22.16
CA THR A 246 -25.77 -16.16 -21.88
C THR A 246 -26.76 -16.43 -20.74
N THR A 247 -26.73 -15.63 -19.67
CA THR A 247 -27.96 -15.28 -18.93
C THR A 247 -27.95 -13.83 -18.51
N THR A 248 -28.63 -13.01 -19.32
CA THR A 248 -29.04 -11.66 -19.00
C THR A 248 -29.97 -11.68 -17.79
N THR A 249 -29.63 -11.02 -16.68
CA THR A 249 -30.66 -10.59 -15.71
C THR A 249 -30.31 -9.22 -15.14
N THR A 250 -31.16 -8.25 -15.48
CA THR A 250 -31.20 -6.92 -14.88
C THR A 250 -32.20 -6.93 -13.71
N THR A 251 -31.82 -6.27 -12.61
CA THR A 251 -32.67 -5.69 -11.54
C THR A 251 -33.12 -6.56 -10.35
N THR A 252 -32.75 -6.04 -9.16
CA THR A 252 -33.46 -6.04 -7.85
C THR A 252 -33.51 -7.30 -6.97
N THR A 253 -32.83 -7.18 -5.82
CA THR A 253 -33.18 -7.67 -4.47
C THR A 253 -33.44 -9.18 -4.26
N THR A 254 -32.37 -9.95 -3.99
CA THR A 254 -32.23 -10.82 -2.80
C THR A 254 -30.83 -11.46 -2.75
N THR A 255 -30.29 -11.57 -1.54
CA THR A 255 -28.90 -11.88 -1.17
C THR A 255 -28.39 -13.23 -1.68
N THR A 256 -27.59 -13.22 -2.75
CA THR A 256 -26.56 -14.25 -3.00
C THR A 256 -25.25 -13.49 -3.18
N GLU A 257 -24.37 -13.54 -2.18
CA GLU A 257 -23.09 -12.84 -2.18
C GLU A 257 -22.22 -13.37 -3.33
N GLY A 258 -21.83 -12.51 -4.28
CA GLY A 258 -20.90 -12.91 -5.34
C GLY A 258 -19.50 -13.28 -4.80
N PRO A 259 -18.65 -13.96 -5.58
CA PRO A 259 -17.33 -14.44 -5.11
C PRO A 259 -16.46 -13.34 -4.48
N VAL A 260 -16.52 -12.12 -5.01
CA VAL A 260 -15.82 -10.95 -4.47
C VAL A 260 -16.35 -10.54 -3.09
N GLU A 261 -17.67 -10.43 -2.93
CA GLU A 261 -18.30 -10.07 -1.65
C GLU A 261 -18.13 -11.17 -0.61
N GLN A 262 -18.25 -12.43 -1.02
CA GLN A 262 -17.99 -13.57 -0.16
C GLN A 262 -16.54 -13.57 0.33
N TYR A 263 -15.58 -13.33 -0.57
CA TYR A 263 -14.18 -13.22 -0.20
C TYR A 263 -13.92 -12.01 0.71
N LEU A 264 -14.57 -10.87 0.48
CA LEU A 264 -14.44 -9.68 1.33
C LEU A 264 -15.00 -9.89 2.74
N SER A 265 -16.13 -10.56 2.85
CA SER A 265 -16.85 -10.76 4.12
C SER A 265 -16.36 -11.98 4.92
N ARG A 266 -15.91 -13.04 4.25
CA ARG A 266 -15.52 -14.30 4.89
C ARG A 266 -14.02 -14.52 4.78
N TYR A 267 -13.43 -14.97 5.88
CA TYR A 267 -12.03 -15.33 5.95
C TYR A 267 -11.87 -16.82 6.28
N ASP A 268 -11.22 -17.56 5.38
CA ASP A 268 -10.73 -18.90 5.62
C ASP A 268 -9.21 -18.93 5.39
N SER A 269 -8.45 -19.18 6.46
CA SER A 269 -6.99 -19.22 6.41
C SER A 269 -6.44 -20.44 5.64
N ARG A 270 -7.20 -21.54 5.54
CA ARG A 270 -6.74 -22.76 4.85
C ARG A 270 -6.82 -22.63 3.34
N HIS A 271 -7.90 -22.03 2.83
CA HIS A 271 -8.16 -21.89 1.39
C HIS A 271 -8.04 -20.43 0.90
N GLU A 272 -7.26 -19.61 1.62
CA GLU A 272 -7.16 -18.16 1.39
C GLU A 272 -6.75 -17.83 -0.05
N HIS A 273 -5.74 -18.52 -0.58
CA HIS A 273 -5.23 -18.30 -1.93
C HIS A 273 -6.25 -18.70 -3.01
N ALA A 274 -6.92 -19.84 -2.84
CA ALA A 274 -7.95 -20.31 -3.77
C ALA A 274 -9.15 -19.34 -3.80
N ALA A 275 -9.60 -18.89 -2.63
CA ALA A 275 -10.69 -17.92 -2.51
C ALA A 275 -10.31 -16.55 -3.13
N PHE A 276 -9.06 -16.12 -2.96
CA PHE A 276 -8.54 -14.90 -3.61
C PHE A 276 -8.54 -15.04 -5.14
N ARG A 277 -8.07 -16.16 -5.68
CA ARG A 277 -8.03 -16.42 -7.13
C ARG A 277 -9.43 -16.42 -7.74
N ALA A 278 -10.39 -17.07 -7.09
CA ALA A 278 -11.80 -17.05 -7.52
C ALA A 278 -12.39 -15.64 -7.52
N ALA A 279 -12.14 -14.85 -6.46
CA ALA A 279 -12.59 -13.46 -6.40
C ALA A 279 -11.90 -12.58 -7.44
N GLN A 280 -10.60 -12.79 -7.69
CA GLN A 280 -9.83 -12.05 -8.69
C GLN A 280 -10.36 -12.31 -10.10
N HIS A 281 -10.65 -13.56 -10.42
CA HIS A 281 -11.24 -13.96 -11.71
C HIS A 281 -12.61 -13.30 -11.91
N SER A 282 -13.51 -13.46 -10.94
CA SER A 282 -14.86 -12.87 -11.00
C SER A 282 -14.82 -11.34 -11.14
N LEU A 283 -13.87 -10.67 -10.49
CA LEU A 283 -13.66 -9.23 -10.63
C LEU A 283 -13.18 -8.85 -12.04
N GLN A 284 -12.25 -9.61 -12.61
CA GLN A 284 -11.75 -9.40 -13.96
C GLN A 284 -12.84 -9.61 -15.01
N GLU A 285 -13.67 -10.64 -14.87
CA GLU A 285 -14.82 -10.91 -15.75
C GLU A 285 -15.85 -9.78 -15.69
N SER A 286 -16.23 -9.34 -14.48
CA SER A 286 -17.14 -8.22 -14.29
C SER A 286 -16.63 -6.94 -14.97
N HIS A 287 -15.34 -6.61 -14.78
CA HIS A 287 -14.72 -5.47 -15.42
C HIS A 287 -14.69 -5.60 -16.95
N ARG A 288 -14.34 -6.80 -17.48
CA ARG A 288 -14.35 -7.08 -18.92
C ARG A 288 -15.76 -6.92 -19.51
N ALA A 289 -16.79 -7.41 -18.84
CA ALA A 289 -18.18 -7.28 -19.27
C ALA A 289 -18.61 -5.80 -19.33
N GLN A 290 -18.23 -4.99 -18.33
CA GLN A 290 -18.51 -3.54 -18.32
C GLN A 290 -17.79 -2.81 -19.46
N VAL A 291 -16.53 -3.13 -19.72
CA VAL A 291 -15.75 -2.54 -20.84
C VAL A 291 -16.40 -2.90 -22.17
N THR A 292 -16.76 -4.18 -22.39
CA THR A 292 -17.45 -4.63 -23.59
C THR A 292 -18.77 -3.89 -23.81
N ARG A 293 -19.55 -3.67 -22.74
CA ARG A 293 -20.78 -2.89 -22.81
C ARG A 293 -20.54 -1.45 -23.25
N VAL A 294 -19.56 -0.77 -22.66
CA VAL A 294 -19.21 0.63 -23.00
C VAL A 294 -18.74 0.73 -24.46
N MET A 295 -17.96 -0.24 -24.94
CA MET A 295 -17.53 -0.29 -26.34
C MET A 295 -18.68 -0.54 -27.32
N ARG A 296 -19.68 -1.35 -26.93
CA ARG A 296 -20.90 -1.55 -27.72
C ARG A 296 -21.72 -0.26 -27.82
N GLU A 297 -21.99 0.40 -26.69
CA GLU A 297 -22.72 1.67 -26.64
C GLU A 297 -22.01 2.76 -27.48
N TRP A 298 -20.67 2.76 -27.49
CA TRP A 298 -19.88 3.64 -28.34
C TRP A 298 -20.04 3.34 -29.85
N SER A 299 -20.00 2.06 -30.23
CA SER A 299 -20.20 1.65 -31.63
C SER A 299 -21.55 2.11 -32.19
N GLU A 300 -22.62 1.98 -31.38
CA GLU A 300 -23.97 2.44 -31.75
C GLU A 300 -24.03 3.97 -31.93
N LEU A 301 -23.37 4.72 -31.03
CA LEU A 301 -23.30 6.18 -31.13
C LEU A 301 -22.49 6.67 -32.33
N GLU A 302 -21.42 5.95 -32.70
CA GLU A 302 -20.63 6.25 -33.89
C GLU A 302 -21.43 5.99 -35.18
N GLN A 303 -22.19 4.89 -35.24
CA GLN A 303 -23.11 4.63 -36.36
C GLN A 303 -24.15 5.75 -36.50
N HIS A 304 -24.69 6.25 -35.37
CA HIS A 304 -25.61 7.38 -35.37
C HIS A 304 -24.96 8.67 -35.88
N TYR A 305 -23.70 8.94 -35.48
CA TYR A 305 -22.93 10.07 -36.01
C TYR A 305 -22.77 9.98 -37.54
N GLN A 306 -22.41 8.81 -38.08
CA GLN A 306 -22.23 8.64 -39.53
C GLN A 306 -23.54 8.91 -40.30
N ALA A 307 -24.67 8.44 -39.78
CA ALA A 307 -25.99 8.73 -40.35
C ALA A 307 -26.36 10.22 -40.28
N MET A 308 -26.02 10.90 -39.18
CA MET A 308 -26.25 12.35 -39.00
C MET A 308 -25.37 13.19 -39.92
N LYS A 309 -24.09 12.82 -40.08
CA LYS A 309 -23.12 13.51 -40.93
C LYS A 309 -23.54 13.60 -42.38
N ALA A 310 -24.24 12.58 -42.90
CA ALA A 310 -24.79 12.59 -44.24
C ALA A 310 -25.92 13.62 -44.45
N ARG A 311 -26.57 14.07 -43.37
CA ARG A 311 -27.71 15.01 -43.40
C ARG A 311 -27.31 16.42 -42.95
N ASP A 312 -26.56 16.53 -41.85
CA ASP A 312 -26.06 17.78 -41.28
C ASP A 312 -24.60 17.62 -40.81
N PRO A 313 -23.63 18.06 -41.63
CA PRO A 313 -22.22 17.94 -41.28
C PRO A 313 -21.80 18.86 -40.12
N LYS A 314 -22.47 20.00 -39.88
CA LYS A 314 -22.10 20.91 -38.79
C LYS A 314 -22.63 20.43 -37.45
N GLY A 315 -23.89 19.99 -37.40
CA GLY A 315 -24.49 19.40 -36.21
C GLY A 315 -23.80 18.08 -35.82
N ALA A 316 -23.43 17.25 -36.79
CA ALA A 316 -22.71 16.00 -36.55
C ALA A 316 -21.34 16.22 -35.88
N GLU A 317 -20.58 17.25 -36.29
CA GLU A 317 -19.29 17.56 -35.67
C GLU A 317 -19.43 18.02 -34.20
N GLU A 318 -20.47 18.80 -33.88
CA GLU A 318 -20.75 19.19 -32.50
C GLU A 318 -21.20 18.00 -31.65
N PHE A 319 -22.04 17.13 -32.20
CA PHE A 319 -22.46 15.87 -31.59
C PHE A 319 -21.26 14.97 -31.29
N ARG A 320 -20.38 14.73 -32.27
CA ARG A 320 -19.15 13.95 -32.11
C ARG A 320 -18.28 14.49 -30.99
N ARG A 321 -18.03 15.80 -30.97
CA ARG A 321 -17.22 16.44 -29.93
C ARG A 321 -17.77 16.17 -28.52
N LYS A 322 -19.08 16.34 -28.32
CA LYS A 322 -19.74 16.09 -27.02
C LYS A 322 -19.72 14.60 -26.66
N MET A 323 -19.96 13.74 -27.64
CA MET A 323 -20.02 12.29 -27.52
C MET A 323 -18.65 11.71 -27.14
N SER A 324 -17.57 12.10 -27.84
CA SER A 324 -16.19 11.71 -27.51
C SER A 324 -15.75 12.16 -26.12
N ALA A 325 -16.10 13.39 -25.72
CA ALA A 325 -15.76 13.88 -24.38
C ALA A 325 -16.46 13.06 -23.28
N ARG A 326 -17.73 12.68 -23.49
CA ARG A 326 -18.48 11.84 -22.54
C ARG A 326 -17.90 10.43 -22.45
N PHE A 327 -17.58 9.82 -23.58
CA PHE A 327 -16.97 8.50 -23.61
C PHE A 327 -15.61 8.45 -22.96
N GLN A 328 -14.75 9.43 -23.24
CA GLN A 328 -13.44 9.52 -22.58
C GLN A 328 -13.59 9.59 -21.06
N LYS A 329 -14.56 10.35 -20.56
CA LYS A 329 -14.85 10.41 -19.13
C LYS A 329 -15.38 9.08 -18.58
N THR A 330 -16.23 8.38 -19.33
CA THR A 330 -16.76 7.06 -18.94
C THR A 330 -15.66 6.01 -18.88
N VAL A 331 -14.78 5.95 -19.89
CA VAL A 331 -13.66 5.00 -19.91
C VAL A 331 -12.69 5.29 -18.77
N GLN A 332 -12.32 6.55 -18.55
CA GLN A 332 -11.44 6.94 -17.43
C GLN A 332 -12.04 6.57 -16.07
N ALA A 333 -13.35 6.78 -15.89
CA ALA A 333 -14.04 6.39 -14.66
C ALA A 333 -14.04 4.87 -14.48
N LEU A 334 -14.32 4.11 -15.55
CA LEU A 334 -14.34 2.65 -15.53
C LEU A 334 -12.96 2.04 -15.26
N GLU A 335 -11.91 2.59 -15.87
CA GLU A 335 -10.51 2.19 -15.62
C GLU A 335 -10.08 2.49 -14.18
N ALA A 336 -10.45 3.66 -13.66
CA ALA A 336 -10.16 4.05 -12.28
C ALA A 336 -10.89 3.16 -11.27
N GLU A 337 -12.18 2.86 -11.52
CA GLU A 337 -12.99 1.96 -10.69
C GLU A 337 -12.41 0.54 -10.69
N GLY A 338 -12.16 -0.05 -11.87
CA GLY A 338 -11.56 -1.37 -11.98
C GLY A 338 -10.16 -1.45 -11.35
N SER A 339 -9.35 -0.39 -11.46
CA SER A 339 -8.07 -0.29 -10.75
C SER A 339 -8.26 -0.27 -9.23
N ALA A 340 -9.21 0.52 -8.73
CA ALA A 340 -9.48 0.63 -7.30
C ALA A 340 -9.99 -0.69 -6.69
N GLU A 341 -10.90 -1.39 -7.38
CA GLU A 341 -11.41 -2.68 -6.93
C GLU A 341 -10.33 -3.76 -6.91
N ARG A 342 -9.48 -3.82 -7.94
CA ARG A 342 -8.33 -4.74 -7.98
C ARG A 342 -7.34 -4.45 -6.86
N HIS A 343 -7.03 -3.18 -6.62
CA HIS A 343 -6.16 -2.78 -5.51
C HIS A 343 -6.76 -3.14 -4.16
N ARG A 344 -8.05 -2.92 -3.95
CA ARG A 344 -8.76 -3.30 -2.71
C ARG A 344 -8.66 -4.81 -2.46
N LEU A 345 -8.92 -5.62 -3.49
CA LEU A 345 -8.85 -7.08 -3.40
C LEU A 345 -7.43 -7.57 -3.07
N ALA A 346 -6.42 -7.05 -3.78
CA ALA A 346 -5.02 -7.41 -3.59
C ALA A 346 -4.46 -6.95 -2.23
N ALA A 347 -4.83 -5.75 -1.78
CA ALA A 347 -4.42 -5.24 -0.47
C ALA A 347 -4.95 -6.13 0.66
N MET A 348 -6.20 -6.57 0.54
CA MET A 348 -6.82 -7.45 1.53
C MET A 348 -6.20 -8.85 1.53
N HIS A 349 -5.95 -9.43 0.34
CA HIS A 349 -5.20 -10.69 0.21
C HIS A 349 -3.82 -10.59 0.90
N ARG A 350 -3.05 -9.55 0.56
CA ARG A 350 -1.74 -9.30 1.17
C ARG A 350 -1.83 -9.25 2.69
N GLN A 351 -2.83 -8.56 3.23
CA GLN A 351 -3.03 -8.48 4.67
C GLN A 351 -3.33 -9.86 5.31
N ARG A 352 -4.19 -10.67 4.68
CA ARG A 352 -4.54 -12.02 5.16
C ARG A 352 -3.35 -12.97 5.15
N VAL A 353 -2.58 -12.97 4.06
CA VAL A 353 -1.35 -13.75 3.93
C VAL A 353 -0.33 -13.36 4.99
N LEU A 354 -0.07 -12.06 5.17
CA LEU A 354 0.87 -11.57 6.18
C LEU A 354 0.44 -11.97 7.60
N THR A 355 -0.86 -11.90 7.89
CA THR A 355 -1.41 -12.32 9.19
C THR A 355 -1.20 -13.81 9.42
N THR A 356 -1.48 -14.64 8.42
CA THR A 356 -1.25 -16.10 8.49
C THR A 356 0.23 -16.43 8.69
N LEU A 357 1.12 -15.78 7.94
CA LEU A 357 2.57 -15.96 8.05
C LEU A 357 3.08 -15.58 9.45
N ASN A 358 2.66 -14.44 9.98
CA ASN A 358 3.06 -14.00 11.32
C ASN A 358 2.54 -14.93 12.41
N ARG A 359 1.33 -15.46 12.28
CA ARG A 359 0.79 -16.47 13.21
C ARG A 359 1.63 -17.75 13.19
N ARG A 360 1.98 -18.26 12.01
CA ARG A 360 2.84 -19.45 11.86
C ARG A 360 4.24 -19.23 12.43
N LYS A 361 4.85 -18.07 12.16
CA LYS A 361 6.15 -17.68 12.74
C LYS A 361 6.11 -17.70 14.26
N LYS A 362 5.08 -17.11 14.86
CA LYS A 362 4.92 -17.10 16.32
C LYS A 362 4.77 -18.50 16.89
N ALA A 363 3.89 -19.32 16.31
CA ALA A 363 3.70 -20.70 16.76
C ALA A 363 4.99 -21.53 16.66
N ALA A 364 5.77 -21.38 15.59
CA ALA A 364 7.06 -22.04 15.43
C ALA A 364 8.09 -21.58 16.48
N LEU A 365 8.15 -20.28 16.77
CA LEU A 365 9.01 -19.73 17.82
C LEU A 365 8.62 -20.23 19.21
N ASP A 366 7.32 -20.26 19.51
CA ASP A 366 6.81 -20.76 20.79
C ASP A 366 7.14 -22.25 20.96
N CYS A 367 6.96 -23.07 19.91
CA CYS A 367 7.33 -24.48 19.89
C CYS A 367 8.85 -24.67 20.10
N TYR A 368 9.67 -23.88 19.42
CA TYR A 368 11.12 -23.88 19.60
C TYR A 368 11.53 -23.53 21.04
N HIS A 369 10.91 -22.50 21.64
CA HIS A 369 11.17 -22.14 23.03
C HIS A 369 10.76 -23.23 24.01
N HIS A 370 9.63 -23.89 23.78
CA HIS A 370 9.19 -25.02 24.60
C HIS A 370 10.20 -26.18 24.55
N ALA A 371 10.63 -26.58 23.35
CA ALA A 371 11.63 -27.64 23.17
C ALA A 371 12.99 -27.32 23.83
N LEU A 372 13.35 -26.03 23.93
CA LEU A 372 14.56 -25.61 24.65
C LEU A 372 14.40 -25.66 26.18
N GLN A 373 13.17 -25.53 26.70
CA GLN A 373 12.88 -25.53 28.14
C GLN A 373 12.63 -26.94 28.71
N GLU A 374 12.33 -27.94 27.87
CA GLU A 374 12.16 -29.35 28.28
C GLU A 374 13.49 -30.10 28.54
N LYS A 375 14.54 -29.39 28.99
CA LYS A 375 15.79 -29.98 29.52
C LYS A 375 15.94 -29.65 31.00
#